data_AF-A0A6A4VQZ5-F1
#
_entry.id   AF-A0A6A4VQZ5-F1
#
_cell.length_a   1.000
_cell.length_b   1.000
_cell.length_c   1.000
_cell.angle_alpha   90.00
_cell.angle_beta   90.00
_cell.angle_gamma   90.00
#
_symmetry.space_group_name_H-M   'P 1'
#
loop_
_entity.id
_entity.type
_entity.pdbx_description
1 polymer ?
#
loop_
_entity_poly.entity_id
_entity_poly.type
_entity_poly.pdbx_seq_one_letter_code
_entity_poly.pdbx_strand_id
1 'polypeptide(L)'
;MQEWERKRSGGPCRVAEEHEARPERRSRKEEVERQRKVTQWEIAKALAGKSQQNVEQLQKHLPSEFNKKYEEWRLKMKMAEVKAGHGAPTQGQVSPGSQKRRAAELRRQTRTKDLQWLERELQKVSYGIESLLNALERVRDAMRRPKEDKEDKVTIKTAEGEFRFEGINKNFTKKLYEWEERRGKRK
;
A
#
# COMPACT_ATOMS: atom_id res chain seq x y z
N MET A 1 -1.25 55.37 50.47
CA MET A 1 -0.63 56.49 49.74
C MET A 1 0.82 56.55 50.15
N GLN A 2 1.73 56.56 49.16
CA GLN A 2 3.16 56.84 49.26
C GLN A 2 4.02 55.77 49.95
N GLU A 3 4.72 54.94 49.16
CA GLU A 3 6.14 54.53 49.40
C GLU A 3 6.71 53.46 48.43
N TRP A 4 6.20 53.31 47.20
CA TRP A 4 6.77 52.32 46.25
C TRP A 4 7.37 52.89 44.96
N GLU A 5 7.51 54.21 44.82
CA GLU A 5 8.14 54.86 43.66
C GLU A 5 9.58 55.31 43.91
N ARG A 6 10.46 54.38 44.31
CA ARG A 6 11.91 54.59 44.21
C ARG A 6 12.62 53.31 43.80
N LYS A 7 12.70 53.09 42.49
CA LYS A 7 13.81 52.43 41.78
C LYS A 7 13.45 52.27 40.29
N ARG A 8 13.37 53.39 39.58
CA ARG A 8 13.63 53.46 38.13
C ARG A 8 14.92 54.24 37.94
N SER A 9 16.04 53.54 37.92
CA SER A 9 17.26 54.04 37.29
C SER A 9 18.22 52.89 37.04
N GLY A 10 18.63 52.75 35.77
CA GLY A 10 19.94 52.20 35.42
C GLY A 10 19.98 50.73 35.06
N GLY A 11 19.82 50.42 33.78
CA GLY A 11 20.32 49.18 33.19
C GLY A 11 19.81 48.98 31.76
N PRO A 12 20.64 49.12 30.71
CA PRO A 12 20.29 48.61 29.40
C PRO A 12 20.23 47.08 29.47
N CYS A 13 19.03 46.53 29.45
CA CYS A 13 18.84 45.11 29.19
C CYS A 13 19.37 44.83 27.78
N ARG A 14 20.52 44.14 27.72
CA ARG A 14 20.96 43.39 26.54
C ARG A 14 19.76 42.55 26.08
N VAL A 15 19.31 42.81 24.86
CA VAL A 15 18.48 41.85 24.13
C VAL A 15 19.36 40.62 23.97
N ALA A 16 19.13 39.60 24.79
CA ALA A 16 19.67 38.28 24.56
C ALA A 16 18.94 37.76 23.31
N GLU A 17 19.65 37.86 22.20
CA GLU A 17 19.31 37.26 20.91
C GLU A 17 19.21 35.74 21.13
N GLU A 18 18.00 35.27 21.39
CA GLU A 18 17.65 33.85 21.31
C GLU A 18 17.89 33.43 19.85
N HIS A 19 19.08 32.90 19.59
CA HIS A 19 19.37 32.11 18.41
C HIS A 19 18.50 30.85 18.48
N GLU A 20 17.27 30.99 17.99
CA GLU A 20 16.38 29.90 17.66
C GLU A 20 17.15 28.93 16.75
N ALA A 21 17.43 27.75 17.28
CA ALA A 21 18.21 26.72 16.62
C ALA A 21 17.49 26.29 15.33
N ARG A 22 17.93 26.88 14.22
CA ARG A 22 17.53 26.51 12.86
C ARG A 22 17.75 25.00 12.69
N PRO A 23 16.72 24.19 12.38
CA PRO A 23 16.92 22.77 12.17
C PRO A 23 17.84 22.60 10.96
N GLU A 24 19.01 22.06 11.26
CA GLU A 24 20.07 21.77 10.32
C GLU A 24 19.51 20.95 9.18
N ARG A 25 19.64 21.45 7.94
CA ARG A 25 19.19 20.77 6.72
C ARG A 25 19.97 19.46 6.61
N ARG A 26 19.44 18.38 7.21
CA ARG A 26 19.97 17.03 7.02
C ARG A 26 20.08 16.74 5.54
N SER A 27 21.22 16.24 5.13
CA SER A 27 21.49 15.97 3.73
C SER A 27 20.48 14.93 3.25
N ARG A 28 19.92 15.10 2.04
CA ARG A 28 18.99 14.13 1.41
C ARG A 28 19.53 12.69 1.45
N LYS A 29 20.85 12.52 1.50
CA LYS A 29 21.53 11.22 1.65
C LYS A 29 21.31 10.58 3.03
N GLU A 30 21.36 11.37 4.10
CA GLU A 30 21.17 10.92 5.48
C GLU A 30 19.71 10.55 5.76
N GLU A 31 18.76 11.25 5.14
CA GLU A 31 17.33 10.93 5.26
C GLU A 31 17.00 9.60 4.58
N VAL A 32 17.54 9.37 3.37
CA VAL A 32 17.41 8.08 2.67
C VAL A 32 18.06 6.95 3.48
N GLU A 33 19.22 7.20 4.10
CA GLU A 33 19.88 6.20 4.95
C GLU A 33 19.09 5.90 6.23
N ARG A 34 18.50 6.92 6.84
CA ARG A 34 17.61 6.77 8.00
C ARG A 34 16.37 5.95 7.63
N GLN A 35 15.73 6.25 6.52
CA GLN A 35 14.58 5.46 6.03
C GLN A 35 14.97 4.00 5.76
N ARG A 36 16.13 3.77 5.13
CA ARG A 36 16.67 2.41 4.96
C ARG A 36 16.85 1.68 6.29
N LYS A 37 17.41 2.35 7.30
CA LYS A 37 17.62 1.77 8.63
C LYS A 37 16.29 1.44 9.33
N VAL A 38 15.27 2.30 9.20
CA VAL A 38 13.92 2.05 9.73
C VAL A 38 13.29 0.84 9.04
N THR A 39 13.28 0.79 7.71
CA THR A 39 12.72 -0.33 6.96
C THR A 39 13.45 -1.65 7.25
N GLN A 40 14.78 -1.62 7.34
CA GLN A 40 15.55 -2.81 7.73
C GLN A 40 15.22 -3.28 9.14
N TRP A 41 15.03 -2.37 10.09
CA TRP A 41 14.64 -2.72 11.45
C TRP A 41 13.22 -3.29 11.52
N GLU A 42 12.27 -2.77 10.74
CA GLU A 42 10.91 -3.32 10.63
C GLU A 42 10.92 -4.72 10.02
N ILE A 43 11.71 -4.95 8.97
CA ILE A 43 11.92 -6.28 8.38
C ILE A 43 12.55 -7.23 9.40
N ALA A 44 13.61 -6.79 10.09
CA ALA A 44 14.28 -7.60 11.11
C ALA A 44 13.32 -7.95 12.26
N LYS A 45 12.50 -7.00 12.71
CA LYS A 45 11.48 -7.21 13.73
C LYS A 45 10.39 -8.20 13.28
N ALA A 46 9.96 -8.13 12.02
CA ALA A 46 9.01 -9.07 11.45
C ALA A 46 9.58 -10.50 11.35
N LEU A 47 10.89 -10.62 11.08
CA LEU A 47 11.57 -11.91 10.94
C LEU A 47 12.00 -12.54 12.27
N ALA A 48 12.33 -11.71 13.28
CA ALA A 48 12.91 -12.14 14.55
C ALA A 48 12.00 -12.99 15.46
N GLY A 49 10.71 -13.15 15.13
CA GLY A 49 9.76 -13.89 15.98
C GLY A 49 8.99 -15.04 15.33
N LYS A 50 9.12 -15.26 14.01
CA LYS A 50 8.19 -16.18 13.30
C LYS A 50 8.83 -17.07 12.24
N SER A 51 10.09 -16.86 11.90
CA SER A 51 10.67 -17.41 10.67
C SER A 51 10.88 -18.94 10.72
N GLN A 52 11.43 -19.50 11.80
CA GLN A 52 11.79 -20.92 11.79
C GLN A 52 10.60 -21.88 12.02
N GLN A 53 9.72 -21.59 12.99
CA GLN A 53 8.57 -22.47 13.27
C GLN A 53 7.50 -22.45 12.16
N ASN A 54 7.35 -21.33 11.46
CA ASN A 54 6.38 -21.21 10.36
C ASN A 54 6.89 -21.92 9.09
N VAL A 55 8.19 -21.83 8.79
CA VAL A 55 8.78 -22.47 7.60
C VAL A 55 8.73 -23.98 7.70
N GLU A 56 8.98 -24.58 8.86
CA GLU A 56 8.88 -26.03 9.04
C GLU A 56 7.45 -26.55 8.92
N GLN A 57 6.46 -25.80 9.42
CA GLN A 57 5.04 -26.12 9.25
C GLN A 57 4.61 -26.00 7.78
N LEU A 58 5.07 -24.96 7.07
CA LEU A 58 4.82 -24.81 5.63
C LEU A 58 5.49 -25.91 4.82
N GLN A 59 6.74 -26.29 5.14
CA GLN A 59 7.44 -27.39 4.46
C GLN A 59 6.69 -28.73 4.57
N LYS A 60 5.95 -28.99 5.66
CA LYS A 60 5.16 -30.22 5.81
C LYS A 60 3.97 -30.32 4.84
N HIS A 61 3.43 -29.18 4.38
CA HIS A 61 2.27 -29.13 3.48
C HIS A 61 2.64 -28.88 2.02
N LEU A 62 3.92 -28.66 1.73
CA LEU A 62 4.40 -28.42 0.37
C LEU A 62 4.76 -29.74 -0.34
N PRO A 63 4.58 -29.83 -1.67
CA PRO A 63 5.00 -30.99 -2.44
C PRO A 63 6.49 -31.32 -2.24
N SER A 64 6.82 -32.62 -2.18
CA SER A 64 8.20 -33.09 -1.98
C SER A 64 9.20 -32.47 -2.96
N GLU A 65 8.81 -32.32 -4.23
CA GLU A 65 9.62 -31.69 -5.28
C GLU A 65 9.93 -30.21 -4.98
N PHE A 66 8.99 -29.49 -4.35
CA PHE A 66 9.19 -28.09 -3.97
C PHE A 66 10.19 -27.98 -2.82
N ASN A 67 10.07 -28.84 -1.79
CA ASN A 67 11.00 -28.86 -0.67
C ASN A 67 12.41 -29.24 -1.10
N LYS A 68 12.54 -30.22 -2.01
CA LYS A 68 13.82 -30.60 -2.59
C LYS A 68 14.49 -29.42 -3.30
N LYS A 69 13.74 -28.71 -4.14
CA LYS A 69 14.24 -27.53 -4.85
C LYS A 69 14.58 -26.37 -3.89
N TYR A 70 13.80 -26.20 -2.82
CA TYR A 70 14.07 -25.21 -1.79
C TYR A 70 15.37 -25.49 -1.05
N GLU A 71 15.62 -26.76 -0.68
CA GLU A 71 16.87 -27.17 -0.04
C GLU A 71 18.08 -27.04 -0.97
N GLU A 72 17.93 -27.42 -2.25
CA GLU A 72 18.97 -27.18 -3.26
C GLU A 72 19.30 -25.69 -3.39
N TRP A 73 18.29 -24.83 -3.38
CA TRP A 73 18.47 -23.38 -3.43
C TRP A 73 19.13 -22.83 -2.17
N ARG A 74 18.72 -23.31 -0.99
CA ARG A 74 19.32 -22.97 0.31
C ARG A 74 20.80 -23.38 0.37
N LEU A 75 21.13 -24.58 -0.11
CA LEU A 75 22.50 -25.08 -0.21
C LEU A 75 23.33 -24.25 -1.19
N LYS A 76 22.77 -23.89 -2.35
CA LYS A 76 23.44 -23.00 -3.32
C LYS A 76 23.75 -21.63 -2.71
N MET A 77 22.84 -21.06 -1.92
CA MET A 77 23.08 -19.80 -1.21
C MET A 77 24.20 -19.92 -0.18
N LYS A 78 24.20 -20.99 0.64
CA LYS A 78 25.29 -21.26 1.58
C LYS A 78 26.64 -21.49 0.89
N MET A 79 26.67 -22.21 -0.22
CA MET A 79 27.91 -22.45 -0.97
C MET A 79 28.43 -21.20 -1.69
N ALA A 80 27.54 -20.32 -2.14
CA ALA A 80 27.93 -19.01 -2.69
C ALA A 80 28.56 -18.11 -1.62
N GLU A 81 28.13 -18.23 -0.36
CA GLU A 81 28.70 -17.53 0.78
C GLU A 81 30.10 -18.07 1.16
N VAL A 82 30.29 -19.40 1.15
CA VAL A 82 31.60 -20.03 1.42
C VAL A 82 32.63 -19.74 0.32
N LYS A 83 32.22 -19.59 -0.95
CA LYS A 83 33.12 -19.20 -2.04
C LYS A 83 33.65 -17.76 -1.96
N ALA A 84 33.12 -16.92 -1.07
CA ALA A 84 33.71 -15.61 -0.77
C ALA A 84 34.88 -15.70 0.23
N GLY A 85 35.10 -16.85 0.89
CA GLY A 85 36.01 -16.99 2.03
C GLY A 85 37.32 -17.73 1.78
N HIS A 86 37.43 -18.65 0.81
CA HIS A 86 38.63 -19.50 0.66
C HIS A 86 39.19 -19.52 -0.76
N GLY A 87 40.51 -19.26 -0.82
CA GLY A 87 41.33 -19.10 -2.01
C GLY A 87 41.44 -20.34 -2.90
N ALA A 88 41.96 -20.06 -4.10
CA ALA A 88 42.04 -20.90 -5.30
C ALA A 88 42.83 -22.23 -5.15
N PRO A 89 42.81 -23.08 -6.20
CA PRO A 89 43.94 -23.01 -7.15
C PRO A 89 43.60 -23.08 -8.66
N THR A 90 44.36 -22.25 -9.40
CA THR A 90 45.07 -22.43 -10.70
C THR A 90 44.45 -23.22 -11.87
N GLN A 91 44.16 -22.52 -12.98
CA GLN A 91 44.87 -22.56 -14.29
C GLN A 91 44.01 -21.97 -15.42
N GLY A 92 44.61 -21.11 -16.24
CA GLY A 92 44.00 -20.50 -17.43
C GLY A 92 44.38 -19.03 -17.55
N GLN A 93 45.49 -18.73 -18.23
CA GLN A 93 45.92 -17.37 -18.56
C GLN A 93 44.91 -16.72 -19.52
N VAL A 94 43.94 -16.02 -18.96
CA VAL A 94 43.25 -14.91 -19.62
C VAL A 94 43.43 -13.69 -18.73
N SER A 95 43.94 -12.60 -19.29
CA SER A 95 44.22 -11.35 -18.56
C SER A 95 43.03 -10.98 -17.65
N PRO A 96 43.22 -10.88 -16.31
CA PRO A 96 42.13 -10.71 -15.33
C PRO A 96 41.24 -9.49 -15.59
N GLY A 97 41.74 -8.49 -16.34
CA GLY A 97 41.02 -7.28 -16.69
C GLY A 97 39.89 -7.47 -17.72
N SER A 98 39.99 -8.42 -18.65
CA SER A 98 39.02 -8.57 -19.75
C SER A 98 37.74 -9.29 -19.30
N GLN A 99 37.87 -10.35 -18.50
CA GLN A 99 36.71 -11.05 -17.91
C GLN A 99 35.97 -10.18 -16.89
N LYS A 100 36.68 -9.41 -16.07
CA LYS A 100 36.06 -8.49 -15.10
C LYS A 100 35.26 -7.38 -15.79
N ARG A 101 35.77 -6.84 -16.90
CA ARG A 101 35.04 -5.85 -17.72
C ARG A 101 33.80 -6.46 -18.37
N ARG A 102 33.89 -7.67 -18.94
CA ARG A 102 32.74 -8.35 -19.55
C ARG A 102 31.64 -8.71 -18.54
N ALA A 103 32.01 -9.12 -17.34
CA ALA A 103 31.07 -9.37 -16.24
C ALA A 103 30.39 -8.07 -15.74
N ALA A 104 31.15 -6.98 -15.65
CA ALA A 104 30.59 -5.67 -15.29
C ALA A 104 29.62 -5.14 -16.35
N GLU A 105 29.94 -5.35 -17.64
CA GLU A 105 29.09 -4.95 -18.76
C GLU A 105 27.78 -5.76 -18.78
N LEU A 106 27.85 -7.08 -18.59
CA LEU A 106 26.64 -7.90 -18.49
C LEU A 106 25.75 -7.45 -17.32
N ARG A 107 26.34 -7.13 -16.16
CA ARG A 107 25.59 -6.58 -15.01
C ARG A 107 24.94 -5.24 -15.32
N ARG A 108 25.60 -4.38 -16.10
CA ARG A 108 25.01 -3.10 -16.55
C ARG A 108 23.84 -3.35 -17.49
N GLN A 109 23.98 -4.26 -18.45
CA GLN A 109 22.91 -4.61 -19.39
C GLN A 109 21.71 -5.27 -18.71
N THR A 110 21.93 -6.11 -17.69
CA THR A 110 20.82 -6.64 -16.88
C THR A 110 20.10 -5.51 -16.16
N ARG A 111 20.84 -4.61 -15.50
CA ARG A 111 20.23 -3.46 -14.81
C ARG A 111 19.44 -2.55 -15.75
N THR A 112 19.90 -2.30 -16.97
CA THR A 112 19.15 -1.47 -17.92
C THR A 112 17.87 -2.15 -18.39
N LYS A 113 17.90 -3.47 -18.64
CA LYS A 113 16.68 -4.24 -18.94
C LYS A 113 15.69 -4.23 -17.77
N ASP A 114 16.19 -4.40 -16.55
CA ASP A 114 15.37 -4.35 -15.33
C ASP A 114 14.74 -2.96 -15.15
N LEU A 115 15.51 -1.89 -15.38
CA LEU A 115 15.00 -0.51 -15.32
C LEU A 115 13.92 -0.25 -16.36
N GLN A 116 14.12 -0.69 -17.61
CA GLN A 116 13.12 -0.56 -18.67
C GLN A 116 11.84 -1.34 -18.35
N TRP A 117 11.97 -2.52 -17.74
CA TRP A 117 10.83 -3.30 -17.30
C TRP A 117 10.08 -2.61 -16.16
N LEU A 118 10.80 -2.13 -15.15
CA LEU A 118 10.22 -1.37 -14.03
C LEU A 118 9.54 -0.09 -14.49
N GLU A 119 10.10 0.61 -15.48
CA GLU A 119 9.51 1.81 -16.07
C GLU A 119 8.17 1.50 -16.76
N ARG A 120 8.08 0.38 -17.49
CA ARG A 120 6.82 -0.08 -18.08
C ARG A 120 5.77 -0.47 -17.04
N GLU A 121 6.17 -1.18 -15.99
CA GLU A 121 5.25 -1.53 -14.90
C GLU A 121 4.77 -0.28 -14.16
N LEU A 122 5.67 0.68 -13.92
CA LEU A 122 5.31 1.97 -13.35
C LEU A 122 4.27 2.69 -14.22
N GLN A 123 4.46 2.72 -15.55
CA GLN A 123 3.47 3.29 -16.46
C GLN A 123 2.11 2.58 -16.37
N LYS A 124 2.07 1.25 -16.34
CA LYS A 124 0.81 0.50 -16.18
C LYS A 124 0.07 0.85 -14.89
N VAL A 125 0.81 0.94 -13.78
CA VAL A 125 0.25 1.32 -12.48
C VAL A 125 -0.28 2.75 -12.54
N SER A 126 0.47 3.70 -13.11
CA SER A 126 0.02 5.09 -13.28
C SER A 126 -1.29 5.18 -14.09
N TYR A 127 -1.39 4.49 -15.22
CA TYR A 127 -2.62 4.42 -16.01
C TYR A 127 -3.77 3.78 -15.24
N GLY A 128 -3.50 2.73 -14.46
CA GLY A 128 -4.49 2.09 -13.60
C GLY A 128 -5.04 3.04 -12.53
N ILE A 129 -4.15 3.80 -11.89
CA ILE A 129 -4.55 4.81 -10.90
C ILE A 129 -5.41 5.90 -11.56
N GLU A 130 -4.99 6.44 -12.70
CA GLU A 130 -5.74 7.47 -13.41
C GLU A 130 -7.13 6.99 -13.85
N SER A 131 -7.22 5.75 -14.35
CA SER A 131 -8.48 5.11 -14.71
C SER A 131 -9.42 4.95 -13.51
N LEU A 132 -8.88 4.52 -12.36
CA LEU A 132 -9.65 4.39 -11.12
C LEU A 132 -10.13 5.74 -10.58
N LEU A 133 -9.28 6.77 -10.63
CA LEU A 133 -9.66 8.13 -10.22
C LEU A 133 -10.80 8.66 -11.10
N ASN A 134 -10.72 8.47 -12.42
CA ASN A 134 -11.79 8.85 -13.34
C ASN A 134 -13.09 8.05 -13.07
N ALA A 135 -12.98 6.74 -12.81
CA ALA A 135 -14.14 5.93 -12.44
C ALA A 135 -14.81 6.42 -11.14
N LEU A 136 -14.01 6.76 -10.12
CA LEU A 136 -14.50 7.35 -8.87
C LEU A 136 -15.14 8.71 -9.08
N GLU A 137 -14.57 9.56 -9.92
CA GLU A 137 -15.15 10.86 -10.29
C GLU A 137 -16.53 10.69 -10.96
N ARG A 138 -16.66 9.74 -11.89
CA ARG A 138 -17.96 9.43 -12.52
C ARG A 138 -19.00 8.94 -11.50
N VAL A 139 -18.61 8.12 -10.54
CA VAL A 139 -19.49 7.66 -9.46
C VAL A 139 -19.89 8.81 -8.54
N ARG A 140 -18.92 9.66 -8.16
CA ARG A 140 -19.18 10.86 -7.37
C ARG A 140 -20.15 11.79 -8.08
N ASP A 141 -19.98 12.00 -9.37
CA ASP A 141 -20.86 12.86 -10.16
C ASP A 141 -22.25 12.25 -10.32
N ALA A 142 -22.36 10.93 -10.47
CA ALA A 142 -23.64 10.23 -10.45
C ALA A 142 -24.37 10.38 -9.12
N MET A 143 -23.64 10.38 -7.99
CA MET A 143 -24.20 10.64 -6.66
C MET A 143 -24.52 12.12 -6.40
N ARG A 144 -23.79 13.05 -7.05
CA ARG A 144 -23.99 14.49 -6.91
C ARG A 144 -25.15 15.00 -7.74
N ARG A 145 -25.53 14.31 -8.82
CA ARG A 145 -26.75 14.62 -9.56
C ARG A 145 -27.91 14.56 -8.56
N PRO A 146 -28.59 15.69 -8.29
CA PRO A 146 -29.82 15.61 -7.52
C PRO A 146 -30.71 14.63 -8.28
N LYS A 147 -31.21 13.64 -7.54
CA LYS A 147 -32.26 12.76 -8.03
C LYS A 147 -33.44 13.69 -8.26
N GLU A 148 -33.50 14.34 -9.42
CA GLU A 148 -34.64 15.17 -9.80
C GLU A 148 -35.87 14.35 -9.48
N ASP A 149 -36.79 14.96 -8.75
CA ASP A 149 -38.00 14.38 -8.16
C ASP A 149 -38.99 13.88 -9.21
N LYS A 150 -38.52 13.02 -10.11
CA LYS A 150 -39.28 11.88 -10.58
C LYS A 150 -39.40 10.97 -9.37
N GLU A 151 -40.24 11.38 -8.43
CA GLU A 151 -41.06 10.40 -7.71
C GLU A 151 -41.47 9.40 -8.78
N ASP A 152 -41.11 8.12 -8.60
CA ASP A 152 -41.43 7.03 -9.52
C ASP A 152 -42.97 6.86 -9.55
N LYS A 153 -43.66 7.87 -10.08
CA LYS A 153 -45.09 7.98 -10.26
C LYS A 153 -45.43 7.07 -11.42
N VAL A 154 -45.47 5.78 -11.12
CA VAL A 154 -46.06 4.78 -12.01
C VAL A 154 -47.55 5.14 -12.08
N THR A 155 -47.98 5.80 -13.16
CA THR A 155 -49.40 6.04 -13.39
C THR A 155 -50.01 4.85 -14.10
N ILE A 156 -51.16 4.38 -13.60
CA ILE A 156 -51.91 3.28 -14.16
C ILE A 156 -53.18 3.86 -14.77
N LYS A 157 -53.38 3.63 -16.08
CA LYS A 157 -54.62 3.98 -16.76
C LYS A 157 -55.62 2.83 -16.58
N THR A 158 -56.71 3.13 -15.90
CA THR A 158 -57.85 2.24 -15.68
C THR A 158 -59.10 2.84 -16.32
N ALA A 159 -60.15 2.03 -16.52
CA ALA A 159 -61.40 2.50 -17.14
C ALA A 159 -62.08 3.67 -16.40
N GLU A 160 -61.74 3.85 -15.12
CA GLU A 160 -62.26 4.89 -14.23
C GLU A 160 -61.35 6.13 -14.14
N GLY A 161 -60.18 6.11 -14.78
CA GLY A 161 -59.23 7.23 -14.79
C GLY A 161 -57.76 6.82 -14.65
N GLU A 162 -56.90 7.83 -14.55
CA GLU A 162 -55.45 7.67 -14.35
C GLU A 162 -55.11 7.80 -12.86
N PHE A 163 -54.59 6.72 -12.27
CA PHE A 163 -54.24 6.65 -10.85
C PHE A 163 -52.73 6.71 -10.67
N ARG A 164 -52.26 7.41 -9.63
CA ARG A 164 -50.84 7.41 -9.23
C ARG A 164 -50.60 6.24 -8.29
N PHE A 165 -49.65 5.38 -8.63
CA PHE A 165 -49.25 4.29 -7.77
C PHE A 165 -48.21 4.77 -6.75
N GLU A 166 -48.64 4.95 -5.50
CA GLU A 166 -47.76 5.29 -4.35
C GLU A 166 -47.11 4.05 -3.72
N GLY A 167 -47.23 2.88 -4.37
CA GLY A 167 -46.78 1.59 -3.85
C GLY A 167 -47.94 0.72 -3.35
N ILE A 168 -47.64 -0.52 -2.95
CA ILE A 168 -48.64 -1.43 -2.38
C ILE A 168 -49.01 -0.93 -0.98
N ASN A 169 -50.28 -0.60 -0.78
CA ASN A 169 -50.79 -0.14 0.50
C ASN A 169 -50.49 -1.17 1.61
N LYS A 170 -49.77 -0.76 2.66
CA LYS A 170 -49.37 -1.64 3.78
C LYS A 170 -50.57 -2.34 4.44
N ASN A 171 -51.73 -1.67 4.50
CA ASN A 171 -52.96 -2.25 5.05
C ASN A 171 -53.55 -3.32 4.14
N PHE A 172 -53.42 -3.16 2.82
CA PHE A 172 -53.80 -4.19 1.86
C PHE A 172 -52.90 -5.42 2.01
N THR A 173 -51.58 -5.22 2.08
CA THR A 173 -50.62 -6.33 2.27
C THR A 173 -50.89 -7.08 3.57
N LYS A 174 -51.17 -6.38 4.67
CA LYS A 174 -51.54 -7.01 5.95
C LYS A 174 -52.82 -7.85 5.82
N LYS A 175 -53.88 -7.30 5.20
CA LYS A 175 -55.13 -8.03 4.96
C LYS A 175 -54.93 -9.23 4.04
N LEU A 176 -54.04 -9.14 3.05
CA LEU A 176 -53.68 -10.25 2.16
C LEU A 176 -53.05 -11.40 2.96
N TYR A 177 -52.07 -11.10 3.82
CA TYR A 177 -51.46 -12.11 4.70
C TYR A 177 -52.46 -12.76 5.64
N GLU A 178 -53.34 -11.98 6.28
CA GLU A 178 -54.39 -12.52 7.14
C GLU A 178 -55.40 -13.37 6.35
N TRP A 179 -55.71 -12.99 5.11
CA TRP A 179 -56.60 -13.74 4.24
C TRP A 179 -55.97 -15.07 3.78
N GLU A 180 -54.69 -15.07 3.42
CA GLU A 180 -53.95 -16.28 3.07
C GLU A 180 -53.82 -17.25 4.25
N GLU A 181 -53.60 -16.72 5.46
CA GLU A 181 -53.54 -17.49 6.70
C GLU A 181 -54.87 -18.18 7.00
N ARG A 182 -56.00 -17.46 6.85
CA ARG A 182 -57.34 -18.05 7.00
C ARG A 182 -57.69 -19.07 5.92
N ARG A 183 -57.06 -18.98 4.75
CA ARG A 183 -57.29 -19.89 3.60
C ARG A 183 -56.34 -21.10 3.60
N GLY A 184 -55.42 -21.19 4.56
CA GLY A 184 -54.48 -22.31 4.70
C GLY A 184 -53.59 -22.52 3.48
N LYS A 185 -53.33 -21.46 2.68
CA LYS A 185 -52.59 -21.57 1.41
C LYS A 185 -51.07 -21.44 1.54
N ARG A 186 -50.53 -21.27 2.75
CA ARG A 186 -49.10 -21.48 3.00
C ARG A 186 -48.84 -22.98 3.08
N LYS A 187 -48.37 -23.56 1.99
CA LYS A 187 -47.66 -24.85 1.99
C LYS A 187 -46.23 -24.65 2.47
#